data_AF-A0A946PCE4-F1
#
_entry.id   AF-A0A946PCE4-F1
#
_cell.length_a   1.000
_cell.length_b   1.000
_cell.length_c   1.000
_cell.angle_alpha   90.00
_cell.angle_beta   90.00
_cell.angle_gamma   90.00
#
_symmetry.space_group_name_H-M   'P 1'
#
loop_
_entity.id
_entity.type
_entity.pdbx_description
1 polymer ?
#
loop_
_entity_poly.entity_id
_entity_poly.type
_entity_poly.pdbx_seq_one_letter_code
_entity_poly.pdbx_strand_id
1 'polypeptide(L)'
;MPSLVTLTTDFGTSSGYVAQMKGIFFKTLFQGMSGETSQPADCQLIDLAHDIPEHDIRSAAWFAATSCFFFPPRTLHIMVVDPGVGTSRQIVYVEMGDQRFLVPNNGLLTLSARQHPPKIIKLVETTHPASKTFH
;
A
#
# COMPACT_ATOMS: atom_id res chain seq x y z
N MET A 1 14.37 -6.69 13.63
CA MET A 1 14.34 -6.66 12.15
C MET A 1 13.61 -5.40 11.74
N PRO A 2 14.09 -4.69 10.70
CA PRO A 2 13.40 -3.52 10.18
C PRO A 2 11.93 -3.84 9.84
N SER A 3 11.07 -2.85 10.03
CA SER A 3 9.71 -2.92 9.47
C SER A 3 9.82 -2.81 7.96
N LEU A 4 9.25 -3.78 7.23
CA LEU A 4 9.28 -3.79 5.78
C LEU A 4 7.95 -3.29 5.22
N VAL A 5 8.03 -2.26 4.38
CA VAL A 5 6.93 -1.72 3.61
C VAL A 5 7.25 -1.96 2.13
N THR A 6 6.27 -2.45 1.39
CA THR A 6 6.39 -2.62 -0.05
C THR A 6 5.44 -1.69 -0.78
N LEU A 7 5.79 -1.32 -2.02
CA LEU A 7 4.99 -0.45 -2.86
C LEU A 7 4.70 -1.10 -4.21
N THR A 8 3.43 -1.18 -4.58
CA THR A 8 2.97 -1.62 -5.90
C THR A 8 2.01 -0.61 -6.50
N THR A 9 2.18 -0.22 -7.76
CA THR A 9 1.29 0.72 -8.46
C THR A 9 1.08 0.35 -9.94
N ASP A 10 0.15 1.02 -10.60
CA ASP A 10 -0.08 0.99 -12.05
C ASP A 10 0.38 2.28 -12.76
N PHE A 11 1.25 3.08 -12.12
CA PHE A 11 1.64 4.40 -12.61
C PHE A 11 2.74 4.39 -13.69
N GLY A 12 3.42 3.26 -13.86
CA GLY A 12 4.63 3.14 -14.66
C GLY A 12 5.91 3.54 -13.91
N THR A 13 7.04 2.92 -14.24
CA THR A 13 8.35 3.22 -13.61
C THR A 13 8.87 4.63 -13.87
N SER A 14 8.42 5.28 -14.95
CA SER A 14 8.83 6.64 -15.32
C SER A 14 7.95 7.74 -14.69
N SER A 15 7.01 7.36 -13.82
CA SER A 15 6.03 8.29 -13.26
C SER A 15 6.55 9.09 -12.07
N GLY A 16 6.32 10.41 -12.13
CA GLY A 16 6.55 11.31 -11.00
C GLY A 16 5.67 11.02 -9.78
N TYR A 17 4.56 10.27 -9.93
CA TYR A 17 3.69 9.93 -8.81
C TYR A 17 4.36 8.95 -7.83
N VAL A 18 5.12 7.98 -8.34
CA VAL A 18 5.89 7.06 -7.50
C VAL A 18 6.92 7.83 -6.66
N ALA A 19 7.60 8.80 -7.27
CA ALA A 19 8.55 9.66 -6.56
C ALA A 19 7.86 10.49 -5.46
N GLN A 20 6.67 11.05 -5.74
CA GLN A 20 5.90 11.82 -4.76
C GLN A 20 5.46 10.95 -3.58
N MET A 21 4.96 9.73 -3.82
CA MET A 21 4.59 8.79 -2.74
C MET A 21 5.75 8.50 -1.81
N LYS A 22 6.91 8.17 -2.39
CA LYS A 22 8.13 7.92 -1.63
C LYS A 22 8.55 9.15 -0.83
N GLY A 23 8.46 10.33 -1.44
CA GLY A 23 8.73 11.60 -0.77
C GLY A 23 7.84 11.82 0.46
N ILE A 24 6.54 11.60 0.34
CA ILE A 24 5.59 11.71 1.47
C ILE A 24 5.82 10.62 2.52
N PHE A 25 6.08 9.39 2.11
CA PHE A 25 6.43 8.28 3.01
C PHE A 25 7.63 8.64 3.88
N PHE A 26 8.75 9.03 3.26
CA PHE A 26 9.96 9.39 3.99
C PHE A 26 9.77 10.67 4.81
N LYS A 27 9.09 11.69 4.27
CA LYS A 27 8.75 12.90 5.03
C LYS A 27 7.98 12.55 6.30
N THR A 28 6.97 11.69 6.20
CA THR A 28 6.17 11.25 7.35
C THR A 28 7.01 10.45 8.35
N LEU A 29 7.85 9.54 7.85
CA LEU A 29 8.78 8.75 8.66
C LEU A 29 9.76 9.65 9.43
N PHE A 30 10.32 10.69 8.80
CA PHE A 30 11.26 11.62 9.45
C PHE A 30 10.58 12.65 10.36
N GLN A 31 9.35 13.08 10.05
CA GLN A 31 8.62 14.10 10.82
C GLN A 31 7.86 13.53 12.03
N GLY A 32 7.27 12.34 11.91
CA GLY A 32 6.52 11.66 12.99
C GLY A 32 7.37 11.25 14.19
N MET A 33 8.66 11.57 14.17
CA MET A 33 9.66 11.19 15.17
C MET A 33 10.27 12.40 15.88
N SER A 34 9.72 13.60 15.63
CA SER A 34 10.22 14.87 16.18
C SER A 34 9.61 15.25 17.54
N GLY A 35 8.81 14.38 18.17
CA GLY A 35 8.17 14.63 19.47
C GLY A 35 8.91 14.05 20.68
N GLU A 36 9.63 12.94 20.54
CA GLU A 36 10.42 12.32 21.59
C GLU A 36 11.61 11.61 20.95
N THR A 37 12.80 11.77 21.52
CA THR A 37 14.14 11.28 21.15
C THR A 37 14.22 9.77 20.86
N SER A 38 13.50 9.30 19.86
CA SER A 38 13.46 7.91 19.42
C SER A 38 14.11 7.87 18.04
N GLN A 39 15.17 7.08 17.89
CA GLN A 39 15.83 6.85 16.60
C GLN A 39 14.80 6.51 15.50
N PRO A 40 15.02 6.94 14.24
CA PRO A 40 14.22 6.50 13.09
C PRO A 40 13.90 5.02 13.21
N ALA A 41 12.61 4.66 13.20
CA ALA A 41 12.24 3.26 13.15
C ALA A 41 12.92 2.68 11.91
N ASP A 42 13.75 1.65 12.09
CA ASP A 42 14.42 0.98 10.99
C ASP A 42 13.32 0.42 10.08
N CYS A 43 13.02 1.16 9.00
CA CYS A 43 11.88 0.94 8.13
C CYS A 43 12.36 1.03 6.70
N GLN A 44 12.14 -0.04 5.94
CA GLN A 44 12.54 -0.14 4.55
C GLN A 44 11.33 -0.04 3.64
N LEU A 45 11.44 0.76 2.57
CA LEU A 45 10.46 0.81 1.50
C LEU A 45 11.05 0.13 0.27
N ILE A 46 10.38 -0.91 -0.22
CA ILE A 46 10.81 -1.68 -1.39
C ILE A 46 9.73 -1.64 -2.47
N ASP A 47 10.10 -1.28 -3.69
CA ASP A 47 9.17 -1.38 -4.82
C ASP A 47 9.05 -2.83 -5.26
N LEU A 48 7.81 -3.28 -5.51
CA LEU A 48 7.57 -4.59 -6.12
C LEU A 48 7.31 -4.47 -7.62
N ALA A 49 6.43 -3.56 -8.00
CA ALA A 49 6.10 -3.27 -9.39
C ALA A 49 5.39 -1.91 -9.49
N HIS A 50 5.68 -1.15 -10.53
CA HIS A 50 4.92 0.06 -10.87
C HIS A 50 4.21 -0.04 -12.21
N ASP A 51 4.41 -1.15 -12.93
CA ASP A 51 3.86 -1.38 -14.27
C ASP A 51 2.73 -2.42 -14.24
N ILE A 52 1.96 -2.50 -13.14
CA ILE A 52 0.67 -3.20 -13.20
C ILE A 52 -0.14 -2.54 -14.31
N PRO A 53 -0.83 -3.30 -15.20
CA PRO A 53 -1.61 -2.70 -16.27
C PRO A 53 -2.59 -1.66 -15.72
N GLU A 54 -2.60 -0.48 -16.34
CA GLU A 54 -3.38 0.67 -15.89
C GLU A 54 -4.82 0.27 -15.60
N HIS A 55 -5.30 0.62 -14.40
CA HIS A 55 -6.65 0.39 -13.93
C HIS A 55 -7.08 -1.08 -13.79
N ASP A 56 -6.18 -2.04 -14.00
CA ASP A 56 -6.51 -3.47 -13.98
C ASP A 56 -6.43 -4.05 -12.56
N ILE A 57 -7.54 -3.90 -11.84
CA ILE A 57 -7.72 -4.46 -10.50
C ILE A 57 -7.54 -5.99 -10.48
N ARG A 58 -7.83 -6.69 -11.58
CA ARG A 58 -7.67 -8.16 -11.62
C ARG A 58 -6.21 -8.55 -11.70
N SER A 59 -5.42 -7.85 -12.50
CA SER A 59 -3.96 -8.04 -12.55
C SER A 59 -3.32 -7.70 -11.21
N ALA A 60 -3.76 -6.61 -10.56
CA ALA A 60 -3.31 -6.26 -9.20
C ALA A 60 -3.69 -7.34 -8.17
N ALA A 61 -4.90 -7.88 -8.24
CA ALA A 61 -5.37 -8.95 -7.35
C ALA A 61 -4.58 -10.25 -7.51
N TRP A 62 -4.25 -10.60 -8.76
CA TRP A 62 -3.39 -11.74 -9.05
C TRP A 62 -2.00 -11.53 -8.46
N PHE A 63 -1.38 -10.37 -8.73
CA PHE A 63 -0.08 -10.01 -8.20
C PHE A 63 -0.03 -10.08 -6.67
N ALA A 64 -1.04 -9.54 -5.98
CA ALA A 64 -1.13 -9.60 -4.53
C ALA A 64 -1.14 -11.05 -4.02
N ALA A 65 -1.96 -11.91 -4.63
CA ALA A 65 -2.12 -13.30 -4.22
C ALA A 65 -0.87 -14.15 -4.53
N THR A 66 -0.12 -13.83 -5.58
CA THR A 66 1.02 -14.65 -6.01
C THR A 66 2.38 -14.14 -5.53
N SER A 67 2.48 -12.89 -5.08
CA SER A 67 3.78 -12.27 -4.78
C SER A 67 3.93 -11.82 -3.33
N CYS A 68 2.88 -11.25 -2.72
CA CYS A 68 3.00 -10.59 -1.41
C CYS A 68 3.26 -11.57 -0.25
N PHE A 69 2.78 -12.80 -0.33
CA PHE A 69 2.91 -13.80 0.75
C PHE A 69 4.28 -14.49 0.81
N PHE A 70 5.21 -14.18 -0.10
CA PHE A 70 6.61 -14.61 -0.01
C PHE A 70 7.47 -13.69 0.86
N PHE A 71 6.94 -12.54 1.26
CA PHE A 71 7.66 -11.59 2.09
C PHE A 71 7.70 -12.03 3.56
N PRO A 72 8.69 -11.56 4.34
CA PRO A 72 8.75 -11.85 5.77
C PRO A 72 7.42 -11.54 6.50
N PRO A 73 7.11 -12.28 7.58
CA PRO A 73 5.93 -12.01 8.38
C PRO A 73 5.87 -10.54 8.84
N ARG A 74 4.66 -9.97 8.79
CA ARG A 74 4.30 -8.61 9.20
C ARG A 74 4.73 -7.51 8.22
N THR A 75 5.14 -7.84 7.00
CA THR A 75 5.33 -6.86 5.93
C THR A 75 4.03 -6.14 5.60
N LEU A 76 4.10 -4.82 5.42
CA LEU A 76 3.00 -3.99 4.96
C LEU A 76 3.10 -3.75 3.46
N HIS A 77 2.15 -4.27 2.70
CA HIS A 77 2.04 -4.05 1.26
C HIS A 77 1.10 -2.87 0.98
N ILE A 78 1.67 -1.78 0.47
CA ILE A 78 0.91 -0.65 -0.06
C ILE A 78 0.70 -0.91 -1.55
N MET A 79 -0.56 -1.01 -1.98
CA MET A 79 -0.88 -1.24 -3.39
C MET A 79 -1.89 -0.21 -3.87
N VAL A 80 -1.52 0.55 -4.91
CA VAL A 80 -2.35 1.61 -5.49
C VAL A 80 -2.60 1.30 -6.96
N VAL A 81 -3.73 0.64 -7.20
CA VAL A 81 -4.30 0.41 -8.54
C VAL A 81 -5.77 0.77 -8.43
N ASP A 82 -6.12 1.98 -8.83
CA ASP A 82 -7.42 2.56 -8.54
C ASP A 82 -7.97 3.41 -9.71
N PRO A 83 -8.77 2.82 -10.62
CA PRO A 83 -9.50 3.61 -11.62
C PRO A 83 -10.51 4.59 -11.01
N GLY A 84 -10.86 4.43 -9.73
CA GLY A 84 -11.81 5.26 -9.01
C GLY A 84 -11.20 6.46 -8.29
N VAL A 85 -9.95 6.84 -8.60
CA VAL A 85 -9.34 8.05 -8.02
C VAL A 85 -10.26 9.27 -8.17
N GLY A 86 -10.31 10.11 -7.13
CA GLY A 86 -11.23 11.25 -7.08
C GLY A 86 -12.67 10.97 -6.67
N THR A 87 -13.03 9.69 -6.50
CA THR A 87 -14.33 9.28 -5.94
C THR A 87 -14.23 9.04 -4.44
N SER A 88 -15.35 8.68 -3.79
CA SER A 88 -15.43 8.34 -2.36
C SER A 88 -14.82 6.97 -2.02
N ARG A 89 -13.83 6.51 -2.78
CA ARG A 89 -13.24 5.17 -2.62
C ARG A 89 -12.46 5.13 -1.31
N GLN A 90 -12.91 4.26 -0.41
CA GLN A 90 -12.28 4.11 0.89
C GLN A 90 -10.96 3.34 0.77
N ILE A 91 -9.97 3.72 1.57
CA ILE A 91 -8.76 2.94 1.79
C ILE A 91 -9.04 1.95 2.92
N VAL A 92 -8.60 0.70 2.76
CA VAL A 92 -8.71 -0.35 3.76
C VAL A 92 -7.35 -0.85 4.18
N TYR A 93 -7.21 -1.04 5.48
CA TYR A 93 -6.15 -1.80 6.10
C TYR A 93 -6.65 -3.23 6.36
N VAL A 94 -5.88 -4.23 5.93
CA VAL A 94 -6.24 -5.64 6.10
C VAL A 94 -5.06 -6.45 6.62
N GLU A 95 -5.29 -7.28 7.63
CA GLU A 95 -4.34 -8.34 8.02
C GLU A 95 -4.87 -9.69 7.53
N MET A 96 -4.05 -10.42 6.77
CA MET A 96 -4.39 -11.77 6.28
C MET A 96 -3.14 -12.63 6.17
N GLY A 97 -3.26 -13.92 6.53
CA GLY A 97 -2.08 -14.76 6.71
C GLY A 97 -1.17 -14.21 7.80
N ASP A 98 0.08 -13.93 7.45
CA ASP A 98 1.07 -13.21 8.24
C ASP A 98 1.42 -11.83 7.63
N GLN A 99 0.67 -11.37 6.62
CA GLN A 99 0.92 -10.13 5.88
C GLN A 99 -0.10 -9.05 6.25
N ARG A 100 0.25 -7.80 5.91
CA ARG A 100 -0.59 -6.61 6.08
C ARG A 100 -0.73 -5.89 4.76
N PHE A 101 -1.89 -5.30 4.51
CA PHE A 101 -2.20 -4.62 3.27
C PHE A 101 -2.84 -3.26 3.55
N LEU A 102 -2.45 -2.25 2.78
CA LEU A 102 -3.08 -0.95 2.73
C LEU A 102 -3.43 -0.64 1.27
N VAL A 103 -4.71 -0.72 0.92
CA VAL A 103 -5.16 -0.71 -0.48
C VAL A 103 -6.50 0.00 -0.65
N PRO A 104 -6.86 0.43 -1.88
CA PRO A 104 -8.22 0.84 -2.22
C PRO A 104 -9.24 -0.29 -2.02
N ASN A 105 -10.42 0.02 -1.47
CA ASN A 105 -11.52 -0.92 -1.32
C ASN A 105 -12.28 -1.13 -2.64
N ASN A 106 -11.62 -1.77 -3.60
CA ASN A 106 -12.13 -1.97 -4.97
C ASN A 106 -12.11 -3.45 -5.41
N GLY A 107 -11.82 -4.37 -4.50
CA GLY A 107 -11.76 -5.81 -4.78
C GLY A 107 -10.35 -6.34 -5.05
N LEU A 108 -9.30 -5.51 -5.01
CA LEU A 108 -7.89 -5.91 -5.19
C LEU A 108 -7.51 -7.13 -4.33
N LEU A 109 -7.97 -7.22 -3.09
CA LEU A 109 -7.61 -8.32 -2.19
C LEU A 109 -8.48 -9.58 -2.32
N THR A 110 -9.41 -9.64 -3.29
CA THR A 110 -10.38 -10.73 -3.38
C THR A 110 -9.71 -12.10 -3.58
N LEU A 111 -8.65 -12.18 -4.39
CA LEU A 111 -7.93 -13.44 -4.61
C LEU A 111 -7.12 -13.85 -3.39
N SER A 112 -6.40 -12.90 -2.79
CA SER A 112 -5.66 -13.13 -1.53
C SER A 112 -6.59 -13.60 -0.41
N ALA A 113 -7.77 -13.00 -0.26
CA ALA A 113 -8.76 -13.35 0.75
C ALA A 113 -9.33 -14.77 0.60
N ARG A 114 -9.35 -15.33 -0.62
CA ARG A 114 -9.77 -16.72 -0.88
C ARG A 114 -8.74 -17.73 -0.39
N GLN A 115 -7.46 -17.38 -0.45
CA GLN A 115 -6.34 -18.25 -0.03
C GLN A 115 -6.05 -18.06 1.46
N HIS A 116 -6.12 -16.82 1.93
CA HIS A 116 -5.83 -16.39 3.28
C HIS A 116 -6.99 -15.53 3.80
N PRO A 117 -7.95 -16.12 4.55
CA PRO A 117 -9.07 -15.36 5.09
C PRO A 117 -8.61 -14.14 5.92
N PRO A 118 -9.21 -12.95 5.71
CA PRO A 118 -8.88 -11.76 6.49
C PRO A 118 -9.15 -11.96 7.98
N LYS A 119 -8.18 -11.56 8.81
CA LYS A 119 -8.30 -11.57 10.28
C LYS A 119 -8.76 -10.22 10.81
N ILE A 120 -8.28 -9.13 10.20
CA ILE A 120 -8.62 -7.75 10.57
C ILE A 120 -8.92 -6.99 9.28
N ILE A 121 -9.99 -6.21 9.28
CA ILE A 121 -10.30 -5.23 8.23
C ILE A 121 -10.66 -3.92 8.93
N LYS A 122 -9.98 -2.83 8.55
CA LYS A 122 -10.24 -1.48 9.07
C LYS A 122 -10.33 -0.50 7.91
N LEU A 123 -11.30 0.40 7.96
CA LEU A 123 -11.32 1.58 7.11
C LEU A 123 -10.28 2.57 7.61
N VAL A 124 -9.56 3.20 6.68
CA VAL A 124 -8.54 4.20 7.00
C VAL A 124 -9.11 5.58 6.71
N GLU A 125 -9.15 6.42 7.72
CA GLU A 125 -9.53 7.82 7.60
C GLU A 125 -8.34 8.65 7.12
N THR A 126 -8.56 9.50 6.12
CA THR A 126 -7.55 10.45 5.64
C THR A 126 -7.65 11.75 6.42
N THR A 127 -6.54 12.16 7.05
CA THR A 127 -6.48 13.36 7.90
C THR A 127 -6.11 14.63 7.13
N HIS A 128 -5.72 14.50 5.86
CA HIS A 128 -5.38 15.60 4.97
C HIS A 128 -6.33 15.64 3.77
N PRO A 129 -6.66 16.82 3.22
CA PRO A 129 -7.48 16.91 2.01
C PRO A 129 -6.77 16.17 0.87
N ALA A 130 -7.32 15.02 0.52
CA ALA A 130 -6.82 14.17 -0.55
C ALA A 130 -7.04 14.85 -1.91
N SER A 131 -6.08 14.74 -2.84
CA SER A 131 -6.25 15.31 -4.17
C SER A 131 -7.31 14.53 -4.94
N LYS A 132 -8.11 15.21 -5.75
CA LYS A 132 -9.14 14.59 -6.60
C LYS A 132 -8.56 13.63 -7.64
N THR A 133 -7.26 13.59 -7.84
CA THR A 133 -6.59 12.69 -8.77
C THR A 133 -5.53 11.84 -8.10
N PHE A 134 -5.33 12.00 -6.79
CA PHE A 134 -4.27 11.37 -6.01
C PHE A 134 -4.61 11.36 -4.51
N HIS A 135 -5.08 10.23 -4.00
CA HIS A 135 -5.56 10.08 -2.62
C HIS A 135 -4.50 9.59 -1.64
#